data_AF-G7VUE1-F1
#
_entry.id   AF-G7VUE1-F1
#
_cell.length_a   1.000
_cell.length_b   1.000
_cell.length_c   1.000
_cell.angle_alpha   90.00
_cell.angle_beta   90.00
_cell.angle_gamma   90.00
#
_symmetry.space_group_name_H-M   'P 1'
#
loop_
_entity.id
_entity.type
_entity.pdbx_description
1 polymer ?
#
loop_
_entity_poly.entity_id
_entity_poly.type
_entity_poly.pdbx_seq_one_letter_code
_entity_poly.pdbx_strand_id
1 'polypeptide(L)'
;MKLRYAVPAGVLVSSILFAGCGQTGTANQQPAATTKDAGATTQTTTPAAPAPNFDQAVAAYRAYATQQCDTFVKKTEEFTNAVKAGELDKAKALYAPARMYYERIEPIAEALGDLDPNIDARDGDVDAADWRGFHRLEKTLWEENTTKGLDEFSDRLLSDAKLLRAKVETVNIDASLMVTGAVELLNEVSTSKVTGEEERYSHTDLYDFAANVEGAQKIYEILKTDLNQKDAALETQIGERFEALQQELAPFKEGEGYVSYTKLKPEEIKKLSQNLDALAEPLSQMGKLLGV
;
A
#
# COMPACT_ATOMS: atom_id res chain seq x y z
N MET A 1 32.10 32.11 2.84
CA MET A 1 31.77 33.09 1.77
C MET A 1 30.29 32.90 1.46
N LYS A 2 29.43 33.77 2.00
CA LYS A 2 27.96 33.64 1.94
C LYS A 2 27.46 34.38 0.70
N LEU A 3 26.80 33.69 -0.24
CA LEU A 3 26.01 34.33 -1.29
C LEU A 3 24.53 34.00 -1.07
N ARG A 4 23.75 35.03 -0.77
CA ARG A 4 22.28 35.02 -0.68
C ARG A 4 21.74 35.42 -2.05
N TYR A 5 20.83 34.63 -2.62
CA TYR A 5 19.99 35.06 -3.74
C TYR A 5 18.56 35.27 -3.23
N ALA A 6 18.04 36.47 -3.46
CA ALA A 6 16.65 36.85 -3.26
C ALA A 6 16.06 37.21 -4.63
N VAL A 7 14.87 36.68 -4.94
CA VAL A 7 14.05 37.07 -6.10
C VAL A 7 12.60 37.22 -5.61
N PRO A 8 11.85 38.26 -6.04
CA PRO A 8 10.67 38.74 -5.32
C PRO A 8 9.36 38.07 -5.75
N ALA A 9 8.41 38.07 -4.82
CA ALA A 9 7.02 37.66 -4.98
C ALA A 9 6.22 38.70 -5.78
N GLY A 10 5.48 38.24 -6.81
CA GLY A 10 4.49 39.01 -7.54
C GLY A 10 3.08 38.56 -7.15
N VAL A 11 2.33 39.47 -6.51
CA VAL A 11 0.90 39.32 -6.17
C VAL A 11 0.07 39.87 -7.33
N LEU A 12 -0.92 39.12 -7.82
CA LEU A 12 -1.98 39.64 -8.69
C LEU A 12 -3.35 39.18 -8.16
N VAL A 13 -4.03 40.14 -7.53
CA VAL A 13 -5.44 40.08 -7.16
C VAL A 13 -6.24 40.72 -8.30
N SER A 14 -7.30 40.07 -8.77
CA SER A 14 -8.39 40.75 -9.48
C SER A 14 -9.69 39.97 -9.33
N SER A 15 -10.50 40.46 -8.40
CA SER A 15 -11.91 40.14 -8.19
C SER A 15 -12.78 41.10 -8.99
N ILE A 16 -13.72 40.60 -9.80
CA ILE A 16 -14.88 41.39 -10.27
C ILE A 16 -16.14 40.53 -10.10
N LEU A 17 -16.97 40.95 -9.14
CA LEU A 17 -18.38 40.59 -8.99
C LEU A 17 -19.22 41.59 -9.78
N PHE A 18 -20.28 41.12 -10.44
CA PHE A 18 -21.43 41.96 -10.79
C PHE A 18 -22.73 41.23 -10.45
N ALA A 19 -23.56 41.92 -9.66
CA ALA A 19 -24.88 41.50 -9.19
C ALA A 19 -25.95 42.46 -9.70
N GLY A 20 -27.17 41.93 -9.91
CA GLY A 20 -28.46 42.64 -9.90
C GLY A 20 -28.79 43.48 -11.13
N CYS A 21 -30.03 43.81 -11.50
CA CYS A 21 -31.41 43.54 -11.07
C CYS A 21 -32.23 43.64 -12.40
N GLY A 22 -33.33 42.94 -12.66
CA GLY A 22 -34.64 43.07 -12.00
C GLY A 22 -35.34 44.40 -12.34
N GLN A 23 -36.30 44.41 -13.29
CA GLN A 23 -37.63 45.02 -13.06
C GLN A 23 -38.70 44.77 -14.14
N THR A 24 -39.89 44.65 -13.58
CA THR A 24 -41.28 44.45 -14.02
C THR A 24 -41.83 45.32 -15.15
N GLY A 25 -42.80 44.74 -15.88
CA GLY A 25 -43.82 45.48 -16.64
C GLY A 25 -45.09 44.63 -16.82
N THR A 26 -46.14 45.00 -16.10
CA THR A 26 -47.50 44.43 -16.11
C THR A 26 -48.30 44.82 -17.36
N ALA A 27 -49.05 43.88 -17.96
CA ALA A 27 -50.35 44.17 -18.56
C ALA A 27 -51.19 42.89 -18.71
N ASN A 28 -52.42 43.00 -18.25
CA ASN A 28 -53.45 41.96 -18.08
C ASN A 28 -54.31 41.86 -19.34
N GLN A 29 -54.38 40.69 -20.01
CA GLN A 29 -55.52 40.29 -20.87
C GLN A 29 -55.60 38.76 -20.98
N GLN A 30 -56.70 38.19 -20.51
CA GLN A 30 -57.18 36.85 -20.89
C GLN A 30 -58.19 37.04 -22.03
N PRO A 31 -58.17 36.19 -23.08
CA PRO A 31 -59.18 35.14 -23.12
C PRO A 31 -58.71 33.81 -23.75
N ALA A 32 -59.56 32.81 -23.50
CA ALA A 32 -59.74 31.55 -24.25
C ALA A 32 -58.83 30.36 -23.90
N ALA A 33 -59.49 29.35 -23.34
CA ALA A 33 -59.01 28.01 -23.08
C ALA A 33 -58.50 27.32 -24.36
N THR A 34 -57.29 26.78 -24.27
CA THR A 34 -56.85 25.62 -25.05
C THR A 34 -56.16 24.68 -24.08
N THR A 35 -56.80 23.55 -23.82
CA THR A 35 -56.25 22.39 -23.10
C THR A 35 -55.05 21.86 -23.87
N LYS A 36 -53.84 22.17 -23.38
CA LYS A 36 -52.63 21.42 -23.70
C LYS A 36 -52.32 20.53 -22.50
N ASP A 37 -52.53 19.25 -22.71
CA ASP A 37 -52.15 18.15 -21.85
C ASP A 37 -50.63 18.17 -21.68
N ALA A 38 -50.16 18.79 -20.58
CA ALA A 38 -48.78 18.70 -20.16
C ALA A 38 -48.68 17.42 -19.34
N GLY A 39 -48.32 16.33 -20.02
CA GLY A 39 -48.00 15.06 -19.39
C GLY A 39 -47.00 15.30 -18.26
N ALA A 40 -47.47 15.10 -17.03
CA ALA A 40 -46.61 15.03 -15.87
C ALA A 40 -45.71 13.80 -16.05
N THR A 41 -44.50 14.00 -16.52
CA THR A 41 -43.42 13.03 -16.38
C THR A 41 -43.10 12.95 -14.90
N THR A 42 -43.80 12.07 -14.19
CA THR A 42 -43.32 11.47 -12.95
C THR A 42 -41.96 10.86 -13.27
N GLN A 43 -40.89 11.59 -12.96
CA GLN A 43 -39.58 11.00 -12.77
C GLN A 43 -39.73 10.06 -11.58
N THR A 44 -39.93 8.78 -11.87
CA THR A 44 -39.65 7.70 -10.95
C THR A 44 -38.16 7.81 -10.62
N THR A 45 -37.83 8.50 -9.54
CA THR A 45 -36.52 8.38 -8.90
C THR A 45 -36.45 6.96 -8.38
N THR A 46 -35.86 6.06 -9.17
CA THR A 46 -35.39 4.77 -8.66
C THR A 46 -34.60 5.08 -7.39
N PRO A 47 -34.93 4.48 -6.23
CA PRO A 47 -34.11 4.63 -5.05
C PRO A 47 -32.67 4.32 -5.44
N ALA A 48 -31.74 5.22 -5.13
CA ALA A 48 -30.32 4.92 -5.30
C ALA A 48 -30.06 3.57 -4.61
N ALA A 49 -29.37 2.66 -5.30
CA ALA A 49 -28.95 1.41 -4.69
C ALA A 49 -28.25 1.74 -3.37
N PRO A 50 -28.49 0.99 -2.28
CA PRO A 50 -27.79 1.21 -1.03
C PRO A 50 -26.29 1.30 -1.29
N ALA A 51 -25.62 2.26 -0.65
CA ALA A 51 -24.17 2.31 -0.71
C ALA A 51 -23.60 0.94 -0.29
N PRO A 52 -22.58 0.42 -0.99
CA PRO A 52 -21.94 -0.83 -0.60
C PRO A 52 -21.49 -0.75 0.87
N ASN A 53 -21.81 -1.77 1.67
CA ASN A 53 -21.33 -1.88 3.04
C ASN A 53 -20.10 -2.80 3.07
N PHE A 54 -18.94 -2.24 3.42
CA PHE A 54 -17.68 -2.94 3.53
C PHE A 54 -17.23 -3.17 4.99
N ASP A 55 -18.08 -2.92 5.99
CA ASP A 55 -17.73 -3.02 7.41
C ASP A 55 -17.13 -4.39 7.77
N GLN A 56 -17.71 -5.47 7.23
CA GLN A 56 -17.21 -6.82 7.45
C GLN A 56 -15.85 -7.06 6.78
N ALA A 57 -15.66 -6.55 5.56
CA ALA A 57 -14.40 -6.67 4.83
C ALA A 57 -13.28 -5.89 5.54
N VAL A 58 -13.57 -4.66 5.95
CA VAL A 58 -12.68 -3.81 6.75
C VAL A 58 -12.34 -4.46 8.08
N ALA A 59 -13.32 -5.04 8.79
CA ALA A 59 -13.07 -5.75 10.04
C ALA A 59 -12.18 -6.99 9.84
N ALA A 60 -12.40 -7.75 8.75
CA ALA A 60 -11.57 -8.89 8.41
C ALA A 60 -10.14 -8.48 8.08
N TYR A 61 -9.95 -7.40 7.31
CA TYR A 61 -8.62 -6.89 6.99
C TYR A 61 -7.90 -6.33 8.22
N ARG A 62 -8.60 -5.61 9.09
CA ARG A 62 -8.05 -5.17 10.39
C ARG A 62 -7.59 -6.35 11.23
N ALA A 63 -8.38 -7.42 11.32
CA ALA A 63 -8.01 -8.63 12.06
C ALA A 63 -6.75 -9.28 11.46
N TYR A 64 -6.67 -9.38 10.14
CA TYR A 64 -5.47 -9.85 9.44
C TYR A 64 -4.25 -8.99 9.76
N ALA A 65 -4.36 -7.67 9.60
CA ALA A 65 -3.25 -6.76 9.85
C ALA A 65 -2.77 -6.78 11.30
N THR A 66 -3.71 -6.89 12.24
CA THR A 66 -3.42 -7.07 13.67
C THR A 66 -2.60 -8.34 13.91
N GLN A 67 -2.97 -9.46 13.27
CA GLN A 67 -2.24 -10.73 13.37
C GLN A 67 -0.83 -10.65 12.73
N GLN A 68 -0.71 -9.96 11.60
CA GLN A 68 0.60 -9.71 10.97
C GLN A 68 1.49 -8.89 11.91
N CYS A 69 0.98 -7.79 12.47
CA CYS A 69 1.70 -6.99 13.46
C CYS A 69 2.09 -7.80 14.72
N ASP A 70 1.21 -8.68 15.22
CA ASP A 70 1.52 -9.54 16.38
C ASP A 70 2.73 -10.45 16.10
N THR A 71 2.82 -10.96 14.89
CA THR A 71 3.93 -11.84 14.49
C THR A 71 5.17 -11.04 14.13
N PHE A 72 5.01 -9.90 13.47
CA PHE A 72 6.06 -8.94 13.18
C PHE A 72 6.80 -8.54 14.46
N VAL A 73 6.09 -8.12 15.52
CA VAL A 73 6.72 -7.77 16.81
C VAL A 73 7.58 -8.91 17.36
N LYS A 74 7.06 -10.15 17.33
CA LYS A 74 7.78 -11.33 17.82
C LYS A 74 9.04 -11.61 16.99
N LYS A 75 8.93 -11.56 15.66
CA LYS A 75 10.06 -11.81 14.76
C LYS A 75 11.11 -10.72 14.80
N THR A 76 10.69 -9.46 14.91
CA THR A 76 11.58 -8.33 15.15
C THR A 76 12.28 -8.45 16.50
N GLU A 77 11.60 -8.93 17.55
CA GLU A 77 12.23 -9.21 18.86
C GLU A 77 13.27 -10.35 18.76
N GLU A 78 12.96 -11.45 18.08
CA GLU A 78 13.93 -12.53 17.81
C GLU A 78 15.17 -12.01 17.06
N PHE A 79 14.96 -11.24 15.99
CA PHE A 79 16.00 -10.65 15.15
C PHE A 79 16.89 -9.67 15.94
N THR A 80 16.28 -8.68 16.59
CA THR A 80 17.00 -7.65 17.37
C THR A 80 17.76 -8.24 18.55
N ASN A 81 17.23 -9.28 19.20
CA ASN A 81 17.96 -10.02 20.23
C ASN A 81 19.19 -10.74 19.67
N ALA A 82 19.10 -11.37 18.49
CA ALA A 82 20.26 -12.00 17.85
C ALA A 82 21.35 -10.98 17.50
N VAL A 83 20.96 -9.79 17.00
CA VAL A 83 21.88 -8.67 16.75
C VAL A 83 22.62 -8.27 18.03
N LYS A 84 21.87 -7.99 19.10
CA LYS A 84 22.42 -7.57 20.41
C LYS A 84 23.27 -8.64 21.09
N ALA A 85 22.97 -9.92 20.85
CA ALA A 85 23.75 -11.04 21.36
C ALA A 85 25.05 -11.29 20.57
N GLY A 86 25.29 -10.59 19.46
CA GLY A 86 26.44 -10.81 18.60
C GLY A 86 26.32 -12.02 17.66
N GLU A 87 25.12 -12.56 17.51
CA GLU A 87 24.84 -13.76 16.72
C GLU A 87 24.63 -13.42 15.23
N LEU A 88 25.69 -12.96 14.56
CA LEU A 88 25.63 -12.40 13.19
C LEU A 88 24.89 -13.30 12.18
N ASP A 89 25.26 -14.57 12.06
CA ASP A 89 24.65 -15.49 11.09
C ASP A 89 23.16 -15.72 11.38
N LYS A 90 22.80 -15.78 12.66
CA LYS A 90 21.40 -15.93 13.08
C LYS A 90 20.61 -14.65 12.82
N ALA A 91 21.18 -13.48 13.09
CA ALA A 91 20.55 -12.20 12.76
C ALA A 91 20.29 -12.10 11.25
N LYS A 92 21.26 -12.45 10.40
CA LYS A 92 21.09 -12.52 8.95
C LYS A 92 19.97 -13.48 8.53
N ALA A 93 19.88 -14.65 9.14
CA ALA A 93 18.84 -15.64 8.84
C ALA A 93 17.43 -15.21 9.28
N LEU A 94 17.31 -14.36 10.31
CA LEU A 94 16.03 -13.87 10.84
C LEU A 94 15.52 -12.61 10.16
N TYR A 95 16.39 -11.87 9.48
CA TYR A 95 16.11 -10.57 8.88
C TYR A 95 14.91 -10.61 7.90
N ALA A 96 15.04 -11.31 6.77
CA ALA A 96 14.00 -11.32 5.74
C ALA A 96 12.69 -12.00 6.22
N PRO A 97 12.72 -13.13 6.97
CA PRO A 97 11.50 -13.69 7.55
C PRO A 97 10.76 -12.74 8.51
N ALA A 98 11.46 -11.85 9.22
CA ALA A 98 10.82 -10.84 10.06
C ALA A 98 10.13 -9.76 9.21
N ARG A 99 10.82 -9.26 8.17
CA ARG A 99 10.31 -8.24 7.25
C ARG A 99 9.03 -8.65 6.54
N MET A 100 8.89 -9.90 6.11
CA MET A 100 7.69 -10.35 5.38
C MET A 100 6.36 -10.04 6.09
N TYR A 101 6.33 -9.95 7.42
CA TYR A 101 5.12 -9.61 8.17
C TYR A 101 4.77 -8.13 8.08
N TYR A 102 5.76 -7.26 7.94
CA TYR A 102 5.62 -5.83 7.68
C TYR A 102 5.11 -5.60 6.24
N GLU A 103 5.82 -6.18 5.28
CA GLU A 103 5.56 -6.08 3.83
C GLU A 103 4.13 -6.47 3.42
N ARG A 104 3.53 -7.44 4.11
CA ARG A 104 2.11 -7.83 3.86
C ARG A 104 1.09 -6.75 4.22
N ILE A 105 1.46 -5.79 5.04
CA ILE A 105 0.58 -4.75 5.60
C ILE A 105 1.12 -3.33 5.40
N GLU A 106 2.11 -3.18 4.53
CA GLU A 106 2.81 -1.92 4.24
C GLU A 106 1.85 -0.73 4.01
N PRO A 107 0.72 -0.86 3.27
CA PRO A 107 -0.23 0.26 3.12
C PRO A 107 -0.80 0.81 4.44
N ILE A 108 -0.92 -0.04 5.47
CA ILE A 108 -1.35 0.41 6.80
C ILE A 108 -0.21 1.13 7.52
N ALA A 109 1.02 0.66 7.36
CA ALA A 109 2.19 1.28 7.96
C ALA A 109 2.46 2.66 7.35
N GLU A 110 2.38 2.79 6.03
CA GLU A 110 2.50 4.08 5.31
C GLU A 110 1.44 5.08 5.76
N ALA A 111 0.19 4.62 5.94
CA ALA A 111 -0.91 5.45 6.45
C ALA A 111 -0.68 6.01 7.87
N LEU A 112 0.32 5.50 8.61
CA LEU A 112 0.69 5.95 9.95
C LEU A 112 1.81 7.00 9.96
N GLY A 113 2.19 7.54 8.80
CA GLY A 113 3.12 8.66 8.65
C GLY A 113 4.56 8.23 8.94
N ASP A 114 5.25 8.93 9.84
CA ASP A 114 6.67 8.70 10.14
C ASP A 114 7.03 7.27 10.58
N LEU A 115 6.05 6.42 10.86
CA LEU A 115 6.31 5.06 11.32
C LEU A 115 6.95 4.18 10.23
N ASP A 116 6.52 4.35 8.98
CA ASP A 116 7.10 3.64 7.84
C ASP A 116 8.60 3.96 7.66
N PRO A 117 9.03 5.22 7.48
CA PRO A 117 10.46 5.53 7.33
C PRO A 117 11.30 5.22 8.59
N ASN A 118 10.69 5.17 9.78
CA ASN A 118 11.39 4.71 10.99
C ASN A 118 11.67 3.21 10.99
N ILE A 119 10.86 2.42 10.28
CA ILE A 119 11.00 0.96 10.18
C ILE A 119 11.80 0.58 8.94
N ASP A 120 11.54 1.22 7.80
CA ASP A 120 11.90 0.69 6.48
C ASP A 120 12.53 1.68 5.50
N ALA A 121 12.96 2.87 5.93
CA ALA A 121 13.68 3.77 5.03
C ALA A 121 15.00 3.16 4.52
N ARG A 122 15.23 3.21 3.21
CA ARG A 122 16.49 2.78 2.59
C ARG A 122 17.55 3.88 2.68
N ASP A 123 18.81 3.53 2.42
CA ASP A 123 19.92 4.50 2.41
C ASP A 123 19.65 5.60 1.36
N GLY A 124 19.49 6.85 1.84
CA GLY A 124 19.21 8.03 1.02
C GLY A 124 17.74 8.47 0.99
N ASP A 125 16.79 7.69 1.53
CA ASP A 125 15.36 8.04 1.55
C ASP A 125 15.04 9.11 2.61
N VAL A 126 15.83 9.16 3.68
CA VAL A 126 15.75 10.13 4.77
C VAL A 126 17.09 10.79 5.05
N ASP A 127 17.09 11.90 5.79
CA ASP A 127 18.33 12.53 6.24
C ASP A 127 19.18 11.52 7.03
N ALA A 128 20.49 11.48 6.78
CA ALA A 128 21.39 10.49 7.36
C ALA A 128 21.42 10.50 8.91
N ALA A 129 20.99 11.60 9.54
CA ALA A 129 20.86 11.70 10.99
C ALA A 129 19.64 10.96 11.56
N ASP A 130 18.62 10.75 10.72
CA ASP A 130 17.35 10.11 11.07
C ASP A 130 17.32 8.63 10.63
N TRP A 131 18.24 8.21 9.75
CA TRP A 131 18.27 6.87 9.18
C TRP A 131 18.47 5.76 10.23
N ARG A 132 17.46 4.87 10.32
CA ARG A 132 17.33 3.77 11.29
C ARG A 132 16.54 2.62 10.63
N GLY A 133 16.01 1.68 11.42
CA GLY A 133 15.15 0.62 10.90
C GLY A 133 15.90 -0.59 10.32
N PHE A 134 15.21 -1.40 9.53
CA PHE A 134 15.72 -2.64 8.95
C PHE A 134 16.93 -2.40 8.05
N HIS A 135 16.84 -1.54 7.04
CA HIS A 135 17.94 -1.33 6.09
C HIS A 135 19.20 -0.74 6.73
N ARG A 136 19.04 0.05 7.80
CA ARG A 136 20.20 0.51 8.60
C ARG A 136 20.92 -0.66 9.26
N LEU A 137 20.18 -1.64 9.78
CA LEU A 137 20.75 -2.86 10.36
C LEU A 137 21.30 -3.78 9.26
N GLU A 138 20.58 -3.94 8.15
CA GLU A 138 20.96 -4.70 6.96
C GLU A 138 22.36 -4.31 6.47
N LYS A 139 22.60 -3.02 6.23
CA LYS A 139 23.91 -2.52 5.78
C LYS A 139 25.04 -2.98 6.67
N THR A 140 24.91 -2.80 7.99
CA THR A 140 25.98 -3.17 8.92
C THR A 140 26.14 -4.69 9.03
N LEU A 141 25.04 -5.45 8.97
CA LEU A 141 25.11 -6.91 8.99
C LEU A 141 25.78 -7.47 7.73
N TRP A 142 25.47 -6.97 6.53
CA TRP A 142 25.98 -7.51 5.27
C TRP A 142 27.27 -6.84 4.76
N GLU A 143 27.36 -5.52 4.73
CA GLU A 143 28.57 -4.83 4.24
C GLU A 143 29.68 -4.78 5.29
N GLU A 144 29.34 -4.38 6.52
CA GLU A 144 30.34 -4.26 7.60
C GLU A 144 30.60 -5.60 8.32
N ASN A 145 29.75 -6.60 8.08
CA ASN A 145 29.85 -7.95 8.61
C ASN A 145 30.05 -8.00 10.14
N THR A 146 29.27 -7.20 10.87
CA THR A 146 29.37 -7.05 12.33
C THR A 146 28.00 -6.74 12.93
N THR A 147 27.83 -6.96 14.24
CA THR A 147 26.67 -6.47 15.01
C THR A 147 27.03 -5.32 15.96
N LYS A 148 28.31 -4.93 16.02
CA LYS A 148 28.79 -3.91 16.95
C LYS A 148 28.13 -2.56 16.68
N GLY A 149 27.67 -1.90 17.75
CA GLY A 149 27.07 -0.57 17.66
C GLY A 149 25.61 -0.57 17.19
N LEU A 150 24.96 -1.74 17.11
CA LEU A 150 23.58 -1.87 16.66
C LEU A 150 22.55 -1.94 17.79
N ASP A 151 22.96 -1.92 19.06
CA ASP A 151 22.05 -2.05 20.21
C ASP A 151 20.93 -1.01 20.20
N GLU A 152 21.27 0.27 20.02
CA GLU A 152 20.28 1.35 20.01
C GLU A 152 19.35 1.26 18.78
N PHE A 153 19.88 0.96 17.60
CA PHE A 153 19.09 0.77 16.39
C PHE A 153 18.12 -0.42 16.52
N SER A 154 18.57 -1.50 17.16
CA SER A 154 17.78 -2.69 17.43
C SER A 154 16.63 -2.41 18.41
N ASP A 155 16.91 -1.70 19.50
CA ASP A 155 15.90 -1.30 20.49
C ASP A 155 14.86 -0.34 19.89
N ARG A 156 15.32 0.59 19.05
CA ARG A 156 14.49 1.52 18.28
C ARG A 156 13.54 0.79 17.32
N LEU A 157 14.07 -0.12 16.50
CA LEU A 157 13.25 -0.91 15.57
C LEU A 157 12.17 -1.74 16.30
N LEU A 158 12.54 -2.41 17.41
CA LEU A 158 11.56 -3.16 18.19
C LEU A 158 10.49 -2.25 18.82
N SER A 159 10.86 -1.04 19.25
CA SER A 159 9.92 -0.04 19.75
C SER A 159 8.95 0.41 18.66
N ASP A 160 9.43 0.66 17.44
CA ASP A 160 8.58 1.09 16.32
C ASP A 160 7.63 -0.04 15.90
N ALA A 161 8.10 -1.30 15.86
CA ALA A 161 7.24 -2.45 15.60
C ALA A 161 6.12 -2.59 16.63
N LYS A 162 6.42 -2.37 17.92
CA LYS A 162 5.41 -2.35 19.00
C LYS A 162 4.44 -1.17 18.85
N LEU A 163 4.93 -0.01 18.40
CA LEU A 163 4.09 1.16 18.13
C LEU A 163 3.16 0.93 16.94
N LEU A 164 3.64 0.29 15.87
CA LEU A 164 2.82 -0.14 14.73
C LEU A 164 1.70 -1.05 15.20
N ARG A 165 2.04 -2.07 16.01
CA ARG A 165 1.05 -2.97 16.59
C ARG A 165 0.03 -2.27 17.47
N ALA A 166 0.41 -1.24 18.23
CA ALA A 166 -0.54 -0.47 19.03
C ALA A 166 -1.45 0.42 18.16
N LYS A 167 -0.92 0.99 17.09
CA LYS A 167 -1.65 1.91 16.20
C LYS A 167 -2.61 1.18 15.26
N VAL A 168 -2.28 -0.02 14.77
CA VAL A 168 -3.14 -0.76 13.83
C VAL A 168 -4.54 -1.07 14.38
N GLU A 169 -4.71 -1.13 15.71
CA GLU A 169 -6.02 -1.33 16.33
C GLU A 169 -6.96 -0.13 16.14
N THR A 170 -6.40 1.07 16.02
CA THR A 170 -7.15 2.34 16.07
C THR A 170 -7.02 3.17 14.80
N VAL A 171 -6.08 2.85 13.92
CA VAL A 171 -5.91 3.52 12.63
C VAL A 171 -7.20 3.41 11.82
N ASN A 172 -7.60 4.50 11.16
CA ASN A 172 -8.77 4.47 10.30
C ASN A 172 -8.46 3.62 9.07
N ILE A 173 -9.01 2.41 9.02
CA ILE A 173 -8.97 1.54 7.85
C ILE A 173 -10.38 1.63 7.28
N ASP A 174 -10.49 2.17 6.08
CA ASP A 174 -11.72 2.14 5.30
C ASP A 174 -11.52 1.27 4.05
N ALA A 175 -12.60 1.09 3.30
CA ALA A 175 -12.57 0.26 2.11
C ALA A 175 -11.71 0.87 0.99
N SER A 176 -11.57 2.20 0.96
CA SER A 176 -10.75 2.89 -0.03
C SER A 176 -9.28 2.57 0.24
N LEU A 177 -8.79 2.78 1.46
CA LEU A 177 -7.42 2.43 1.88
C LEU A 177 -7.10 0.96 1.60
N MET A 178 -8.04 0.06 1.91
CA MET A 178 -7.85 -1.36 1.67
C MET A 178 -7.66 -1.66 0.18
N VAL A 179 -8.48 -1.09 -0.71
CA VAL A 179 -8.36 -1.36 -2.15
C VAL A 179 -7.17 -0.64 -2.78
N THR A 180 -6.88 0.61 -2.41
CA THR A 180 -5.70 1.32 -2.91
C THR A 180 -4.43 0.62 -2.46
N GLY A 181 -4.38 0.17 -1.20
CA GLY A 181 -3.24 -0.54 -0.64
C GLY A 181 -2.88 -1.82 -1.40
N ALA A 182 -3.87 -2.57 -1.91
CA ALA A 182 -3.58 -3.75 -2.74
C ALA A 182 -2.85 -3.38 -4.04
N VAL A 183 -3.15 -2.21 -4.61
CA VAL A 183 -2.51 -1.70 -5.83
C VAL A 183 -1.13 -1.11 -5.51
N GLU A 184 -1.01 -0.37 -4.40
CA GLU A 184 0.26 0.21 -3.92
C GLU A 184 1.30 -0.89 -3.67
N LEU A 185 0.90 -1.98 -2.99
CA LEU A 185 1.75 -3.16 -2.81
C LEU A 185 2.31 -3.72 -4.12
N LEU A 186 1.50 -3.80 -5.19
CA LEU A 186 2.00 -4.29 -6.48
C LEU A 186 2.86 -3.25 -7.21
N ASN A 187 2.60 -1.96 -7.00
CA ASN A 187 3.40 -0.88 -7.58
C ASN A 187 4.79 -0.82 -6.94
N GLU A 188 4.91 -0.98 -5.62
CA GLU A 188 6.19 -1.10 -4.92
C GLU A 188 7.01 -2.25 -5.47
N VAL A 189 6.37 -3.42 -5.61
CA VAL A 189 7.02 -4.59 -6.22
C VAL A 189 7.56 -4.27 -7.61
N SER A 190 6.79 -3.56 -8.43
CA SER A 190 7.16 -3.21 -9.81
C SER A 190 8.30 -2.19 -9.88
N THR A 191 8.37 -1.29 -8.89
CA THR A 191 9.29 -0.14 -8.93
C THR A 191 10.62 -0.41 -8.26
N SER A 192 10.65 -1.08 -7.10
CA SER A 192 11.89 -1.32 -6.35
C SER A 192 12.25 -2.81 -6.23
N LYS A 193 11.34 -3.65 -5.73
CA LYS A 193 11.65 -5.04 -5.32
C LYS A 193 11.96 -5.96 -6.51
N VAL A 194 11.27 -5.81 -7.64
CA VAL A 194 11.58 -6.58 -8.86
C VAL A 194 12.93 -6.21 -9.48
N THR A 195 13.49 -5.06 -9.13
CA THR A 195 14.79 -4.60 -9.63
C THR A 195 15.95 -4.89 -8.66
N GLY A 196 15.65 -5.33 -7.44
CA GLY A 196 16.66 -5.57 -6.39
C GLY A 196 17.08 -4.30 -5.64
N GLU A 197 16.26 -3.25 -5.70
CA GLU A 197 16.59 -1.92 -5.15
C GLU A 197 16.25 -1.80 -3.66
N GLU A 198 15.40 -2.69 -3.16
CA GLU A 198 14.92 -2.69 -1.78
C GLU A 198 16.02 -3.19 -0.84
N GLU A 199 16.52 -4.39 -1.11
CA GLU A 199 17.48 -5.11 -0.29
C GLU A 199 18.88 -5.02 -0.89
N ARG A 200 19.42 -3.80 -0.91
CA ARG A 200 20.67 -3.45 -1.61
C ARG A 200 21.91 -4.19 -1.10
N TYR A 201 21.86 -4.72 0.13
CA TYR A 201 23.00 -5.36 0.78
C TYR A 201 22.78 -6.88 0.98
N SER A 202 21.57 -7.27 1.38
CA SER A 202 21.19 -8.65 1.68
C SER A 202 20.73 -9.41 0.44
N HIS A 203 20.20 -8.69 -0.55
CA HIS A 203 19.58 -9.21 -1.76
C HIS A 203 18.48 -10.23 -1.46
N THR A 204 17.65 -9.94 -0.45
CA THR A 204 16.51 -10.76 -0.03
C THR A 204 15.17 -10.26 -0.60
N ASP A 205 15.19 -9.43 -1.65
CA ASP A 205 14.03 -8.77 -2.25
C ASP A 205 12.87 -9.71 -2.63
N LEU A 206 13.15 -10.99 -2.90
CA LEU A 206 12.11 -11.98 -3.18
C LEU A 206 11.22 -12.31 -1.98
N TYR A 207 11.70 -12.13 -0.75
CA TYR A 207 10.88 -12.23 0.45
C TYR A 207 9.85 -11.10 0.48
N ASP A 208 10.30 -9.88 0.22
CA ASP A 208 9.46 -8.68 0.23
C ASP A 208 8.47 -8.70 -0.94
N PHE A 209 8.95 -9.04 -2.14
CA PHE A 209 8.11 -9.29 -3.33
C PHE A 209 6.97 -10.26 -2.99
N ALA A 210 7.30 -11.44 -2.46
CA ALA A 210 6.31 -12.46 -2.16
C ALA A 210 5.33 -11.97 -1.09
N ALA A 211 5.82 -11.28 -0.06
CA ALA A 211 5.00 -10.75 1.01
C ALA A 211 4.02 -9.67 0.53
N ASN A 212 4.43 -8.74 -0.34
CA ASN A 212 3.50 -7.76 -0.89
C ASN A 212 2.43 -8.41 -1.77
N VAL A 213 2.81 -9.40 -2.59
CA VAL A 213 1.84 -10.18 -3.39
C VAL A 213 0.85 -10.91 -2.49
N GLU A 214 1.30 -11.49 -1.39
CA GLU A 214 0.44 -12.13 -0.39
C GLU A 214 -0.50 -11.13 0.29
N GLY A 215 -0.02 -9.92 0.62
CA GLY A 215 -0.82 -8.83 1.19
C GLY A 215 -1.92 -8.37 0.23
N ALA A 216 -1.56 -8.11 -1.03
CA ALA A 216 -2.50 -7.74 -2.09
C ALA A 216 -3.52 -8.86 -2.36
N GLN A 217 -3.07 -10.12 -2.40
CA GLN A 217 -3.96 -11.26 -2.55
C GLN A 217 -4.94 -11.36 -1.38
N LYS A 218 -4.49 -11.06 -0.15
CA LYS A 218 -5.37 -11.14 1.01
C LYS A 218 -6.55 -10.17 0.91
N ILE A 219 -6.30 -8.96 0.42
CA ILE A 219 -7.35 -7.98 0.18
C ILE A 219 -8.32 -8.48 -0.89
N TYR A 220 -7.80 -9.03 -2.00
CA TYR A 220 -8.63 -9.64 -3.03
C TYR A 220 -9.48 -10.79 -2.46
N GLU A 221 -8.92 -11.70 -1.65
CA GLU A 221 -9.67 -12.80 -1.02
C GLU A 221 -10.85 -12.32 -0.19
N ILE A 222 -10.64 -11.25 0.59
CA ILE A 222 -11.67 -10.64 1.44
C ILE A 222 -12.81 -10.08 0.58
N LEU A 223 -12.48 -9.46 -0.56
CA LEU A 223 -13.44 -8.80 -1.46
C LEU A 223 -14.00 -9.72 -2.55
N LYS A 224 -13.44 -10.93 -2.72
CA LYS A 224 -13.73 -11.85 -3.81
C LYS A 224 -15.24 -12.10 -4.01
N THR A 225 -15.98 -12.26 -2.91
CA THR A 225 -17.42 -12.53 -2.97
C THR A 225 -18.20 -11.33 -3.48
N ASP A 226 -17.88 -10.12 -3.00
CA ASP A 226 -18.52 -8.88 -3.42
C ASP A 226 -18.18 -8.55 -4.88
N LEU A 227 -16.94 -8.83 -5.27
CA LEU A 227 -16.46 -8.67 -6.63
C LEU A 227 -17.19 -9.61 -7.59
N ASN A 228 -17.29 -10.90 -7.26
CA ASN A 228 -17.98 -11.90 -8.08
C ASN A 228 -19.47 -11.57 -8.31
N GLN A 229 -20.13 -10.96 -7.31
CA GLN A 229 -21.53 -10.54 -7.45
C GLN A 229 -21.71 -9.38 -8.45
N LYS A 230 -20.69 -8.55 -8.63
CA LYS A 230 -20.71 -7.41 -9.56
C LYS A 230 -20.15 -7.76 -10.93
N ASP A 231 -19.04 -8.49 -10.97
CA ASP A 231 -18.36 -8.93 -12.18
C ASP A 231 -17.57 -10.21 -11.92
N ALA A 232 -18.21 -11.35 -12.20
CA ALA A 232 -17.60 -12.67 -12.08
C ALA A 232 -16.40 -12.86 -13.03
N ALA A 233 -16.40 -12.20 -14.20
CA ALA A 233 -15.31 -12.34 -15.15
C ALA A 233 -14.05 -11.63 -14.65
N LEU A 234 -14.19 -10.41 -14.11
CA LEU A 234 -13.08 -9.69 -13.49
C LEU A 234 -12.55 -10.42 -12.25
N GLU A 235 -13.45 -10.94 -11.41
CA GLU A 235 -13.06 -11.73 -10.24
C GLU A 235 -12.22 -12.94 -10.62
N THR A 236 -12.67 -13.71 -11.61
CA THR A 236 -11.94 -14.89 -12.11
C THR A 236 -10.60 -14.47 -12.72
N GLN A 237 -10.58 -13.40 -13.52
CA GLN A 237 -9.35 -12.88 -14.11
C GLN A 237 -8.31 -12.50 -13.06
N ILE A 238 -8.69 -11.81 -11.98
CA ILE A 238 -7.75 -11.43 -10.91
C ILE A 238 -7.22 -12.69 -10.21
N GLY A 239 -8.10 -13.67 -9.91
CA GLY A 239 -7.70 -14.93 -9.30
C GLY A 239 -6.67 -15.69 -10.14
N GLU A 240 -6.93 -15.85 -11.45
CA GLU A 240 -6.00 -16.50 -12.38
C GLU A 240 -4.65 -15.77 -12.47
N ARG A 241 -4.65 -14.42 -12.37
CA ARG A 241 -3.41 -13.63 -12.39
C ARG A 241 -2.59 -13.78 -11.12
N PHE A 242 -3.22 -13.83 -9.94
CA PHE A 242 -2.52 -14.17 -8.70
C PHE A 242 -1.93 -15.58 -8.76
N GLU A 243 -2.70 -16.57 -9.23
CA GLU A 243 -2.21 -17.95 -9.38
C GLU A 243 -1.02 -18.03 -10.34
N ALA A 244 -1.08 -17.34 -11.49
CA ALA A 244 0.01 -17.29 -12.44
C ALA A 244 1.28 -16.66 -11.85
N LEU A 245 1.16 -15.56 -11.10
CA LEU A 245 2.30 -14.91 -10.45
C LEU A 245 2.90 -15.79 -9.34
N GLN A 246 2.08 -16.49 -8.56
CA GLN A 246 2.56 -17.43 -7.54
C GLN A 246 3.27 -18.64 -8.16
N GLN A 247 2.76 -19.17 -9.26
CA GLN A 247 3.44 -20.22 -10.03
C GLN A 247 4.77 -19.72 -10.59
N GLU A 248 4.87 -18.45 -10.97
CA GLU A 248 6.13 -17.84 -11.39
C GLU A 248 7.12 -17.68 -10.24
N LEU A 249 6.64 -17.37 -9.03
CA LEU A 249 7.48 -17.25 -7.84
C LEU A 249 7.96 -18.60 -7.27
N ALA A 250 7.18 -19.67 -7.47
CA ALA A 250 7.42 -20.97 -6.86
C ALA A 250 8.83 -21.57 -7.13
N PRO A 251 9.41 -21.48 -8.34
CA PRO A 251 10.77 -21.96 -8.62
C PRO A 251 11.87 -21.25 -7.81
N PHE A 252 11.61 -20.07 -7.26
CA PHE A 252 12.57 -19.30 -6.48
C PHE A 252 12.53 -19.61 -4.99
N LYS A 253 11.64 -20.51 -4.53
CA LYS A 253 11.61 -20.94 -3.13
C LYS A 253 12.82 -21.81 -2.77
N GLU A 254 13.41 -21.55 -1.62
CA GLU A 254 14.52 -22.30 -1.02
C GLU A 254 14.18 -22.63 0.43
N GLY A 255 13.74 -23.86 0.70
CA GLY A 255 13.19 -24.24 2.01
C GLY A 255 11.91 -23.48 2.33
N GLU A 256 11.86 -22.84 3.50
CA GLU A 256 10.75 -21.99 3.95
C GLU A 256 10.87 -20.53 3.46
N GLY A 257 11.86 -20.23 2.61
CA GLY A 257 12.16 -18.89 2.13
C GLY A 257 12.40 -18.83 0.63
N TYR A 258 13.20 -17.86 0.20
CA TYR A 258 13.50 -17.57 -1.20
C TYR A 258 15.02 -17.50 -1.44
N VAL A 259 15.41 -17.78 -2.67
CA VAL A 259 16.78 -17.52 -3.13
C VAL A 259 17.08 -16.03 -3.11
N SER A 260 18.36 -15.68 -3.01
CA SER A 260 18.81 -14.29 -3.18
C SER A 260 18.48 -13.77 -4.58
N TYR A 261 18.09 -12.49 -4.67
CA TYR A 261 17.81 -11.78 -5.92
C TYR A 261 18.96 -11.90 -6.93
N THR A 262 20.22 -11.94 -6.48
CA THR A 262 21.38 -12.07 -7.38
C THR A 262 21.44 -13.41 -8.14
N LYS A 263 20.62 -14.41 -7.75
CA LYS A 263 20.52 -15.69 -8.48
C LYS A 263 19.55 -15.61 -9.67
N LEU A 264 18.76 -14.54 -9.79
CA LEU A 264 17.76 -14.41 -10.85
C LEU A 264 18.41 -14.01 -12.17
N LYS A 265 17.89 -14.58 -13.25
CA LYS A 265 18.31 -14.23 -14.62
C LYS A 265 17.47 -13.07 -15.16
N PRO A 266 17.99 -12.27 -16.11
CA PRO A 266 17.24 -11.17 -16.71
C PRO A 266 15.88 -11.59 -17.30
N GLU A 267 15.78 -12.79 -17.88
CA GLU A 267 14.53 -13.32 -18.42
C GLU A 267 13.51 -13.72 -17.34
N GLU A 268 13.99 -14.17 -16.17
CA GLU A 268 13.17 -14.50 -15.00
C GLU A 268 12.62 -13.21 -14.38
N ILE A 269 13.47 -12.19 -14.20
CA ILE A 269 13.08 -10.85 -13.74
C ILE A 269 12.01 -10.27 -14.66
N LYS A 270 12.27 -10.27 -15.98
CA LYS A 270 11.31 -9.78 -16.96
C LYS A 270 9.97 -10.51 -16.88
N LYS A 271 9.98 -11.82 -16.67
CA LYS A 271 8.75 -12.63 -16.60
C LYS A 271 7.96 -12.34 -15.32
N LEU A 272 8.64 -12.15 -14.19
CA LEU A 272 8.02 -11.66 -12.95
C LEU A 272 7.36 -10.30 -13.16
N SER A 273 8.07 -9.32 -13.74
CA SER A 273 7.52 -7.99 -14.05
C SER A 273 6.28 -8.08 -14.96
N GLN A 274 6.34 -8.89 -16.02
CA GLN A 274 5.22 -9.04 -16.95
C GLN A 274 3.97 -9.65 -16.30
N ASN A 275 4.15 -10.64 -15.41
CA ASN A 275 3.03 -11.22 -14.68
C ASN A 275 2.47 -10.25 -13.63
N LEU A 276 3.33 -9.45 -13.00
CA LEU A 276 2.93 -8.39 -12.09
C LEU A 276 2.10 -7.32 -12.80
N ASP A 277 2.57 -6.79 -13.94
CA ASP A 277 1.83 -5.81 -14.74
C ASP A 277 0.47 -6.36 -15.20
N ALA A 278 0.44 -7.64 -15.58
CA ALA A 278 -0.78 -8.32 -16.00
C ALA A 278 -1.80 -8.51 -14.87
N LEU A 279 -1.35 -8.49 -13.61
CA LEU A 279 -2.19 -8.51 -12.41
C LEU A 279 -2.60 -7.11 -11.96
N ALA A 280 -1.69 -6.13 -12.02
CA ALA A 280 -1.92 -4.77 -11.54
C ALA A 280 -3.11 -4.09 -12.25
N GLU A 281 -3.20 -4.22 -13.58
CA GLU A 281 -4.31 -3.62 -14.34
C GLU A 281 -5.69 -4.12 -13.88
N PRO A 282 -6.02 -5.43 -13.91
CA PRO A 282 -7.33 -5.88 -13.46
C PRO A 282 -7.55 -5.63 -11.95
N LEU A 283 -6.52 -5.72 -11.11
CA LEU A 283 -6.65 -5.41 -9.68
C LEU A 283 -7.04 -3.95 -9.45
N SER A 284 -6.49 -3.01 -10.22
CA SER A 284 -6.83 -1.58 -10.14
C SER A 284 -8.31 -1.28 -10.45
N GLN A 285 -8.97 -2.14 -11.23
CA GLN A 285 -10.38 -1.99 -11.58
C GLN A 285 -11.32 -2.38 -10.43
N MET A 286 -10.82 -3.11 -9.43
CA MET A 286 -11.58 -3.56 -8.27
C MET A 286 -12.23 -2.39 -7.52
N GLY A 287 -11.49 -1.32 -7.23
CA GLY A 287 -12.01 -0.18 -6.47
C GLY A 287 -13.15 0.54 -7.19
N LYS A 288 -12.94 0.83 -8.47
CA LYS A 288 -13.95 1.44 -9.34
C LYS A 288 -15.23 0.60 -9.42
N LEU A 289 -15.12 -0.72 -9.53
CA LEU A 289 -16.27 -1.61 -9.63
C LEU A 289 -17.02 -1.74 -8.30
N LEU A 290 -16.28 -1.84 -7.20
CA LEU A 290 -16.81 -1.91 -5.84
C LEU A 290 -17.44 -0.58 -5.39
N GLY A 291 -17.04 0.53 -5.99
CA GLY A 291 -17.55 1.87 -5.70
C GLY A 291 -16.90 2.48 -4.46
N VAL A 292 -15.59 2.25 -4.30
CA VAL A 292 -14.73 2.77 -3.22
C VAL A 292 -13.66 3.71 -3.74
#